data_AF-A0A838PCE0-F1
#
_entry.id   AF-A0A838PCE0-F1
#
_cell.length_a   1.000
_cell.length_b   1.000
_cell.length_c   1.000
_cell.angle_alpha   90.00
_cell.angle_beta   90.00
_cell.angle_gamma   90.00
#
_symmetry.space_group_name_H-M   'P 1'
#
loop_
_entity.id
_entity.type
_entity.pdbx_description
1 polymer ?
#
loop_
_entity_poly.entity_id
_entity_poly.type
_entity_poly.pdbx_seq_one_letter_code
_entity_poly.pdbx_strand_id
1 'polypeptide(L)'
;LWRGDGKELFYIAPGRKLMAVDVKASSTFEVSVPQELFETRISGAGFRSGYDVTADGQRFLIITQIEEEKPSPISVVLNWTADLKR
;
A
#
# COMPACT_ATOMS: atom_id res chain seq x y z
N LEU A 1 -4.05 -3.12 8.91
CA LEU A 1 -3.31 -4.23 9.54
C LEU A 1 -3.34 -4.05 11.05
N TRP A 2 -3.56 -5.13 11.80
CA TRP A 2 -3.53 -5.09 13.25
C TRP A 2 -2.08 -5.15 13.76
N ARG A 3 -1.79 -4.42 14.84
CA ARG A 3 -0.56 -4.64 15.62
C ARG A 3 -0.59 -6.04 16.24
N GLY A 4 0.58 -6.62 16.51
CA GLY A 4 0.69 -8.01 16.98
C GLY A 4 -0.04 -8.30 18.29
N ASP A 5 -0.31 -7.28 19.10
CA ASP A 5 -1.08 -7.38 20.36
C ASP A 5 -2.58 -7.10 20.20
N GLY A 6 -3.05 -6.77 18.99
CA GLY A 6 -4.46 -6.48 18.69
C GLY A 6 -5.00 -5.18 19.29
N LYS A 7 -4.16 -4.34 19.89
CA LYS A 7 -4.59 -3.10 20.56
C LYS A 7 -4.56 -1.87 19.67
N GLU A 8 -4.07 -2.00 18.44
CA GLU A 8 -3.95 -0.90 17.50
C GLU A 8 -4.19 -1.40 16.08
N LEU A 9 -4.94 -0.62 15.30
CA LEU A 9 -5.24 -0.88 13.90
C LEU A 9 -4.64 0.20 13.02
N PHE A 10 -3.80 -0.21 12.08
CA PHE A 10 -3.25 0.65 11.04
C PHE A 10 -4.08 0.55 9.76
N TYR A 11 -4.32 1.66 9.07
CA TYR A 11 -5.04 1.66 7.79
C TYR A 11 -4.67 2.85 6.91
N ILE A 12 -4.94 2.74 5.61
CA ILE A 12 -4.73 3.84 4.65
C ILE A 12 -6.06 4.59 4.49
N ALA A 13 -6.06 5.88 4.79
CA ALA A 13 -7.16 6.80 4.56
C ALA A 13 -7.09 7.44 3.15
N PRO A 14 -8.17 8.10 2.68
CA PRO A 14 -8.12 8.94 1.49
C PRO A 14 -6.93 9.92 1.54
N GLY A 15 -6.31 10.19 0.38
CA GLY A 15 -5.08 10.98 0.33
C GLY A 15 -3.80 10.18 0.65
N ARG A 16 -3.89 8.84 0.74
CA ARG A 16 -2.74 7.93 0.97
C ARG A 16 -2.06 8.15 2.33
N LYS A 17 -2.83 8.56 3.33
CA LYS A 17 -2.35 8.77 4.70
C LYS A 17 -2.42 7.48 5.49
N LEU A 18 -1.30 7.09 6.11
CA LEU A 18 -1.31 5.98 7.06
C LEU A 18 -1.82 6.50 8.40
N MET A 19 -2.86 5.85 8.90
CA MET A 19 -3.54 6.18 10.15
C MET A 19 -3.39 5.05 11.16
N ALA A 20 -3.44 5.39 12.43
CA ALA A 20 -3.55 4.47 13.55
C ALA A 20 -4.78 4.78 14.40
N VAL A 21 -5.42 3.74 14.93
CA VAL A 21 -6.43 3.85 15.99
C VAL A 21 -6.11 2.85 17.09
N ASP A 22 -6.19 3.30 18.34
CA ASP A 22 -6.16 2.42 19.49
C ASP A 22 -7.51 1.72 19.62
N VAL A 23 -7.46 0.44 19.93
CA VAL A 23 -8.64 -0.41 20.11
C VAL A 23 -8.58 -1.03 21.49
N LYS A 24 -9.66 -0.85 22.24
CA LYS A 24 -9.90 -1.54 23.52
C LYS A 24 -11.10 -2.47 23.35
N ALA A 25 -10.83 -3.76 23.23
CA ALA A 25 -11.85 -4.80 23.17
C ALA A 25 -12.03 -5.44 24.56
N SER A 26 -12.83 -4.79 25.40
CA SER A 26 -13.19 -5.29 26.74
C SER A 26 -14.66 -5.74 26.76
N SER A 27 -15.44 -5.39 27.79
CA SER A 27 -16.91 -5.55 27.77
C SER A 27 -17.58 -4.69 26.69
N THR A 28 -16.98 -3.55 26.38
CA THR A 28 -17.34 -2.65 25.29
C THR A 28 -16.19 -2.58 24.30
N PHE A 29 -16.53 -2.48 23.02
CA PHE A 29 -15.56 -2.21 21.97
C PHE A 29 -15.40 -0.70 21.81
N GLU A 30 -14.23 -0.19 22.15
CA GLU A 30 -13.90 1.23 22.09
C GLU A 30 -12.75 1.47 21.12
N VAL A 31 -12.83 2.57 20.36
CA VAL A 31 -11.84 2.98 19.37
C VAL A 31 -11.48 4.44 19.61
N SER A 32 -10.20 4.78 19.57
CA SER A 32 -9.75 6.18 19.69
C SER A 32 -10.02 6.99 18.42
N VAL A 33 -9.83 8.30 18.51
CA VAL A 33 -9.82 9.17 17.32
C VAL A 33 -8.61 8.78 16.45
N PRO A 34 -8.79 8.57 15.13
CA PRO A 34 -7.68 8.23 14.25
C PRO A 34 -6.56 9.28 14.28
N GLN A 35 -5.34 8.79 14.47
CA GLN A 35 -4.13 9.59 14.41
C GLN A 35 -3.42 9.36 13.08
N GLU A 36 -3.06 10.43 12.40
CA GLU A 36 -2.19 10.36 11.23
C GLU A 36 -0.76 10.06 11.67
N LEU A 37 -0.14 9.03 11.06
CA LEU A 37 1.26 8.70 11.28
C LEU A 37 2.14 9.44 10.26
N PHE A 38 1.86 9.24 8.97
CA PHE A 38 2.58 9.89 7.86
C PHE A 38 1.88 9.66 6.52
N GLU A 39 2.21 10.49 5.53
CA GLU A 39 1.78 10.32 4.14
C GLU A 39 2.56 9.20 3.44
N THR A 40 1.90 8.48 2.53
CA THR A 40 2.51 7.37 1.77
C THR A 40 2.39 7.58 0.26
N ARG A 41 3.26 6.91 -0.48
CA ARG A 41 3.24 6.85 -1.95
C ARG A 41 2.81 5.47 -2.47
N ILE A 42 1.84 4.84 -1.79
CA ILE A 42 1.28 3.56 -2.24
C ILE A 42 0.57 3.77 -3.59
N SER A 43 0.88 2.90 -4.57
CA SER A 43 0.14 2.81 -5.84
C SER A 43 -1.18 2.07 -5.62
N GLY A 44 -2.29 2.64 -6.10
CA GLY A 44 -3.60 2.02 -5.99
C GLY A 44 -3.76 0.81 -6.92
N ALA A 45 -4.59 -0.14 -6.48
CA ALA A 45 -5.09 -1.33 -7.18
C ALA A 45 -4.24 -2.61 -7.10
N GLY A 46 -4.07 -3.14 -5.89
CA GLY A 46 -3.75 -4.55 -5.67
C GLY A 46 -4.35 -5.00 -4.35
N PHE A 47 -4.96 -6.19 -4.32
CA PHE A 47 -5.72 -6.77 -3.19
C PHE A 47 -4.92 -7.04 -1.90
N ARG A 48 -3.72 -6.47 -1.78
CA ARG A 48 -2.86 -6.54 -0.59
C ARG A 48 -2.65 -5.12 -0.10
N SER A 49 -2.77 -4.91 1.20
CA SER A 49 -2.31 -3.66 1.82
C SER A 49 -0.92 -3.36 1.27
N GLY A 50 -0.72 -2.22 0.60
CA GLY A 50 0.58 -1.84 0.00
C GLY A 50 1.66 -1.55 1.05
N TYR A 51 1.47 -2.07 2.26
CA TYR A 51 2.33 -1.96 3.40
C TYR A 51 2.21 -3.20 4.29
N ASP A 52 3.23 -3.42 5.10
CA ASP A 52 3.22 -4.34 6.23
C ASP A 52 3.82 -3.65 7.46
N VAL A 53 3.57 -4.19 8.64
CA VAL A 53 3.99 -3.63 9.93
C VAL A 53 4.62 -4.70 10.81
N THR A 54 5.70 -4.36 11.52
CA THR A 54 6.27 -5.27 12.52
C THR A 54 5.28 -5.53 13.66
N ALA A 55 5.43 -6.67 14.35
CA ALA A 55 4.52 -7.07 15.42
C ALA A 55 4.38 -6.01 16.55
N ASP A 56 5.44 -5.25 16.80
CA ASP A 56 5.48 -4.15 17.78
C ASP A 56 4.90 -2.82 17.27
N GLY A 57 4.52 -2.72 16.00
CA GLY A 57 3.96 -1.50 15.40
C GLY A 57 4.99 -0.41 15.10
N GLN A 58 6.29 -0.65 15.32
CA GLN A 58 7.30 0.42 15.27
C GLN A 58 7.96 0.58 13.90
N ARG A 59 7.85 -0.40 13.00
CA ARG A 59 8.45 -0.33 11.67
C ARG A 59 7.41 -0.71 10.62
N PHE A 60 7.41 0.07 9.55
CA PHE A 60 6.51 -0.08 8.43
C PHE A 60 7.32 -0.35 7.16
N LEU A 61 6.95 -1.39 6.43
CA LEU A 61 7.41 -1.62 5.07
C LEU A 61 6.35 -1.08 4.12
N ILE A 62 6.70 -0.15 3.24
CA ILE A 62 5.76 0.45 2.29
C ILE A 62 6.22 0.13 0.86
N ILE A 63 5.32 -0.40 0.03
CA ILE A 63 5.53 -0.52 -1.41
C ILE A 63 5.27 0.87 -2.01
N THR A 64 6.33 1.61 -2.27
CA THR A 64 6.28 2.98 -2.80
C THR A 64 6.43 2.98 -4.31
N GLN A 65 5.58 3.76 -4.98
CA GLN A 65 5.77 4.07 -6.39
C GLN A 65 6.81 5.18 -6.53
N ILE A 66 7.91 4.85 -7.19
CA ILE A 66 8.99 5.75 -7.55
C ILE A 66 8.74 6.15 -9.02
N GLU A 67 8.08 7.30 -9.21
CA GLU A 67 7.62 7.86 -10.49
C GLU A 67 6.48 7.12 -11.24
N GLU A 68 5.68 7.90 -11.98
CA GLU A 68 4.96 7.38 -13.14
C GLU A 68 6.05 7.07 -14.18
N GLU A 69 6.63 5.86 -14.13
CA GLU A 69 7.19 5.31 -15.36
C GLU A 69 6.05 5.39 -16.38
N LYS A 70 6.16 6.32 -17.33
CA LYS A 70 5.32 6.28 -18.53
C LYS A 70 5.47 4.85 -19.02
N PRO A 71 4.37 4.09 -19.11
CA PRO A 71 4.47 2.71 -19.57
C PRO A 71 5.26 2.74 -20.87
N SER A 72 6.39 2.04 -20.89
CA SER A 72 7.18 1.95 -22.10
C SER A 72 6.25 1.44 -23.19
N PRO A 73 6.14 2.14 -24.33
CA PRO A 73 5.20 1.74 -25.37
C PRO A 73 5.55 0.31 -25.81
N ILE A 74 4.55 -0.57 -25.80
CA ILE A 74 4.70 -1.90 -26.34
C ILE A 74 4.64 -1.78 -27.86
N SER A 75 5.76 -2.05 -28.54
CA SER A 75 5.78 -2.17 -30.00
C SER A 75 5.41 -3.58 -30.43
N VAL A 76 4.31 -3.72 -31.16
CA VAL A 76 3.92 -4.98 -31.79
C VAL A 76 4.32 -4.92 -33.26
N VAL A 77 5.26 -5.77 -33.67
CA VAL A 77 5.64 -5.92 -35.07
C VAL A 77 4.81 -7.03 -35.69
N LEU A 78 3.97 -6.65 -36.65
CA LEU A 78 3.21 -7.59 -37.47
C LEU A 78 3.98 -7.86 -38.76
N ASN A 79 3.89 -9.07 -39.29
CA ASN A 79 4.53 -9.47 -40.55
C ASN A 79 6.06 -9.31 -40.60
N TRP A 80 6.75 -9.51 -39.47
CA TRP A 80 8.21 -9.31 -39.32
C TRP A 80 9.07 -10.05 -40.37
N THR A 81 8.58 -11.13 -40.97
CA THR A 81 9.27 -11.87 -42.02
C THR A 81 9.42 -11.09 -43.33
N ALA A 82 8.59 -10.07 -43.58
CA ALA A 82 8.67 -9.23 -44.77
C ALA A 82 9.92 -8.32 -44.77
N ASP A 83 10.48 -8.03 -43.59
CA ASP A 83 11.64 -7.16 -43.43
C ASP A 83 12.99 -7.91 -43.55
N LEU A 84 12.96 -9.24 -43.66
CA LEU A 84 14.17 -10.05 -43.88
C LEU A 84 14.59 -9.95 -45.37
N LYS A 85 15.46 -8.99 -45.70
CA LYS A 85 16.15 -8.98 -46.99
C LYS A 85 17.26 -10.03 -47.00
N ARG A 86 17.40 -10.73 -48.13
CA ARG A 86 18.51 -11.67 -48.40
C ARG A 86 19.81 -10.93 -48.71
#